data_AF-A0A839JB98-F1
#
_entry.id   AF-A0A839JB98-F1
#
_cell.length_a   1.000
_cell.length_b   1.000
_cell.length_c   1.000
_cell.angle_alpha   90.00
_cell.angle_beta   90.00
_cell.angle_gamma   90.00
#
_symmetry.space_group_name_H-M   'P 1'
#
loop_
_entity.id
_entity.type
_entity.pdbx_description
1 polymer ?
#
loop_
_entity_poly.entity_id
_entity_poly.type
_entity_poly.pdbx_seq_one_letter_code
_entity_poly.pdbx_strand_id
1 'polypeptide(L)'
;MTTCLGTDTTACLAKVAAAEGVIATGLPGRLGSLFAEVRAKAPAAKVVATTYPRLFNGRTCNLFTSFTSAEMSAMNAAADKLAVAIRDAAAAAGVGFADVRTPFDGHAVCDSAPWINNVDILRQYNSFHPNGTGQASGYSPTVKAALGLGGKTGGGKGKPKVTTGATTSTDTQRGQVRVQG
;
A
#
# COMPACT_ATOMS: atom_id res chain seq x y z
N MET A 1 -7.64 15.29 -3.80
CA MET A 1 -8.29 14.01 -3.43
C MET A 1 -9.56 14.33 -2.63
N THR A 2 -10.51 15.05 -3.24
CA THR A 2 -11.73 15.56 -2.58
C THR A 2 -13.01 15.06 -3.23
N THR A 3 -12.93 14.50 -4.44
CA THR A 3 -14.10 14.06 -5.22
C THR A 3 -14.85 12.89 -4.60
N CYS A 4 -14.13 11.96 -3.97
CA CYS A 4 -14.72 10.83 -3.26
C CYS A 4 -14.70 11.11 -1.77
N LEU A 5 -15.58 12.00 -1.30
CA LEU A 5 -15.78 12.29 0.13
C LEU A 5 -17.28 12.25 0.53
N GLY A 6 -18.14 11.75 -0.37
CA GLY A 6 -19.59 11.71 -0.16
C GLY A 6 -20.38 12.93 -0.63
N THR A 7 -19.74 13.88 -1.31
CA THR A 7 -20.41 15.11 -1.79
C THR A 7 -21.02 14.96 -3.19
N ASP A 8 -20.44 14.08 -4.02
CA ASP A 8 -20.91 13.79 -5.38
C ASP A 8 -20.51 12.37 -5.78
N THR A 9 -21.44 11.43 -5.58
CA THR A 9 -21.22 10.02 -5.89
C THR A 9 -21.02 9.78 -7.38
N THR A 10 -21.71 10.49 -8.26
CA THR A 10 -21.54 10.32 -9.71
C THR A 10 -20.13 10.71 -10.14
N ALA A 11 -19.65 11.88 -9.68
CA ALA A 11 -18.29 12.32 -9.95
C ALA A 11 -17.24 11.38 -9.33
N CYS A 12 -17.48 10.88 -8.11
CA CYS A 12 -16.59 9.91 -7.48
C CYS A 12 -16.50 8.62 -8.32
N LEU A 13 -17.64 8.02 -8.69
CA LEU A 13 -17.68 6.79 -9.48
C LEU A 13 -17.01 6.97 -10.85
N ALA A 14 -17.18 8.12 -11.49
CA ALA A 14 -16.48 8.44 -12.74
C ALA A 14 -14.95 8.48 -12.54
N LYS A 15 -14.46 9.03 -11.42
CA LYS A 15 -13.02 9.03 -11.10
C LYS A 15 -12.50 7.63 -10.77
N VAL A 16 -13.28 6.82 -10.04
CA VAL A 16 -12.93 5.42 -9.78
C VAL A 16 -12.85 4.64 -11.10
N ALA A 17 -13.83 4.78 -11.99
CA ALA A 17 -13.81 4.13 -13.30
C ALA A 17 -12.61 4.56 -14.16
N ALA A 18 -12.25 5.85 -14.15
CA ALA A 18 -11.04 6.32 -14.83
C ALA A 18 -9.75 5.70 -14.25
N ALA A 19 -9.67 5.59 -12.91
CA ALA A 19 -8.54 4.94 -12.25
C ALA A 19 -8.47 3.44 -12.59
N GLU A 20 -9.60 2.74 -12.62
CA GLU A 20 -9.68 1.36 -13.07
C GLU A 20 -9.25 1.20 -14.53
N GLY A 21 -9.58 2.16 -15.41
CA GLY A 21 -9.08 2.21 -16.78
C GLY A 21 -7.55 2.29 -16.84
N VAL A 22 -6.92 3.11 -15.98
CA VAL A 22 -5.46 3.16 -15.86
C VAL A 22 -4.89 1.86 -15.32
N ILE A 23 -5.52 1.25 -14.32
CA ILE A 23 -5.13 -0.06 -13.76
C ILE A 23 -5.14 -1.12 -14.85
N ALA A 24 -6.16 -1.14 -15.70
CA ALA A 24 -6.32 -2.15 -16.74
C ALA A 24 -5.35 -1.95 -17.91
N THR A 25 -5.14 -0.71 -18.35
CA THR A 25 -4.48 -0.45 -19.65
C THR A 25 -3.07 0.12 -19.55
N GLY A 26 -2.80 0.95 -18.54
CA GLY A 26 -1.51 1.65 -18.41
C GLY A 26 -0.58 1.05 -17.36
N LEU A 27 -1.15 0.58 -16.25
CA LEU A 27 -0.38 0.11 -15.11
C LEU A 27 0.48 -1.14 -15.41
N PRO A 28 0.02 -2.16 -16.18
CA PRO A 28 0.84 -3.34 -16.45
C PRO A 28 2.18 -2.99 -17.11
N GLY A 29 2.16 -2.11 -18.12
CA GLY A 29 3.37 -1.63 -18.80
C GLY A 29 4.29 -0.86 -17.86
N ARG A 30 3.73 0.05 -17.04
CA ARG A 30 4.51 0.85 -16.08
C ARG A 30 5.19 -0.02 -15.01
N LEU A 31 4.49 -1.02 -14.47
CA LEU A 31 5.05 -1.95 -13.50
C LEU A 31 6.10 -2.86 -14.13
N GLY A 32 5.88 -3.32 -15.35
CA GLY A 32 6.88 -4.08 -16.11
C GLY A 32 8.19 -3.30 -16.28
N SER A 33 8.11 -2.05 -16.75
CA SER A 33 9.28 -1.17 -16.86
C SER A 33 9.97 -0.93 -15.52
N LEU A 34 9.19 -0.65 -14.46
CA LEU A 34 9.72 -0.47 -13.11
C LEU A 34 10.50 -1.69 -12.63
N PHE A 35 9.94 -2.89 -12.74
CA PHE A 35 10.61 -4.10 -12.28
C PHE A 35 11.83 -4.45 -13.11
N ALA A 36 11.79 -4.22 -14.43
CA ALA A 36 12.95 -4.37 -15.30
C ALA A 36 14.09 -3.42 -14.88
N GLU A 37 13.80 -2.15 -14.60
CA GLU A 37 14.78 -1.19 -14.12
C GLU A 37 15.38 -1.56 -12.76
N VAL A 38 14.54 -1.99 -11.81
CA VAL A 38 15.01 -2.44 -10.49
C VAL A 38 15.94 -3.65 -10.66
N ARG A 39 15.57 -4.62 -11.50
CA ARG A 39 16.41 -5.79 -11.79
C ARG A 39 17.74 -5.42 -12.44
N ALA A 40 17.75 -4.47 -13.37
CA ALA A 40 18.97 -3.99 -14.00
C ALA A 40 19.92 -3.29 -13.01
N LYS A 41 19.36 -2.48 -12.10
CA LYS A 41 20.14 -1.73 -11.09
C LYS A 41 20.56 -2.58 -9.89
N ALA A 42 19.82 -3.64 -9.57
CA ALA A 42 20.05 -4.49 -8.40
C ALA A 42 19.84 -5.99 -8.74
N PRO A 43 20.71 -6.59 -9.59
CA PRO A 43 20.49 -7.94 -10.11
C PRO A 43 20.45 -9.03 -9.03
N ALA A 44 21.18 -8.84 -7.93
CA ALA A 44 21.23 -9.77 -6.80
C ALA A 44 20.13 -9.53 -5.73
N ALA A 45 19.30 -8.50 -5.88
CA ALA A 45 18.31 -8.17 -4.86
C ALA A 45 17.10 -9.13 -4.87
N LYS A 46 16.58 -9.41 -3.68
CA LYS A 46 15.21 -9.91 -3.52
C LYS A 46 14.25 -8.73 -3.59
N VAL A 47 13.37 -8.75 -4.57
CA VAL A 47 12.35 -7.71 -4.79
C VAL A 47 10.99 -8.30 -4.43
N VAL A 48 10.19 -7.56 -3.67
CA VAL A 48 8.81 -7.91 -3.31
C VAL A 48 7.91 -6.72 -3.60
N ALA A 49 6.84 -6.93 -4.36
CA ALA A 49 5.79 -5.95 -4.59
C ALA A 49 4.65 -6.16 -3.57
N THR A 50 4.20 -5.08 -2.93
CA THR A 50 3.10 -5.13 -1.96
C THR A 50 1.84 -4.45 -2.51
N THR A 51 0.66 -4.83 -2.01
CA THR A 51 -0.63 -4.25 -2.40
C THR A 51 -1.09 -3.13 -1.46
N TYR A 52 -2.31 -2.63 -1.71
CA TYR A 52 -3.03 -1.71 -0.85
C TYR A 52 -4.24 -2.42 -0.21
N PRO A 53 -4.62 -2.07 1.03
CA PRO A 53 -5.78 -2.65 1.68
C PRO A 53 -7.10 -2.11 1.12
N ARG A 54 -8.20 -2.80 1.42
CA ARG A 54 -9.55 -2.24 1.27
C ARG A 54 -9.75 -1.15 2.32
N LEU A 55 -10.32 -0.03 1.91
CA LEU A 55 -10.37 1.17 2.74
C LEU A 55 -11.58 1.21 3.65
N PHE A 56 -12.72 0.65 3.23
CA PHE A 56 -14.02 0.90 3.87
C PHE A 56 -14.71 -0.38 4.33
N ASN A 57 -15.45 -0.27 5.44
CA ASN A 57 -16.29 -1.33 6.00
C ASN A 57 -17.80 -1.13 5.75
N GLY A 58 -18.19 -0.15 4.92
CA GLY A 58 -19.59 0.17 4.66
C GLY A 58 -20.21 1.19 5.63
N ARG A 59 -19.43 1.77 6.56
CA ARG A 59 -19.91 2.77 7.54
C ARG A 59 -19.20 4.10 7.39
N THR A 60 -19.93 5.18 7.68
CA THR A 60 -19.37 6.52 7.89
C THR A 60 -19.23 6.79 9.39
N CYS A 61 -18.15 7.45 9.79
CA CYS A 61 -17.85 7.76 11.20
C CYS A 61 -17.09 9.07 11.38
N ASN A 62 -17.12 9.96 10.37
CA ASN A 62 -16.45 11.26 10.39
C ASN A 62 -17.45 12.35 9.97
N LEU A 63 -17.52 13.42 10.75
CA LEU A 63 -18.46 14.53 10.57
C LEU A 63 -18.25 15.32 9.27
N PHE A 64 -17.08 15.20 8.64
CA PHE A 64 -16.72 15.91 7.41
C PHE A 64 -16.87 15.05 6.16
N THR A 65 -17.36 13.82 6.28
CA THR A 65 -17.49 12.89 5.15
C THR A 65 -18.83 12.18 5.17
N SER A 66 -19.40 11.99 3.98
CA SER A 66 -20.71 11.34 3.82
C SER A 66 -20.65 10.23 2.77
N PHE A 67 -19.62 9.37 2.84
CA PHE A 67 -19.41 8.31 1.86
C PHE A 67 -20.66 7.47 1.64
N THR A 68 -21.04 7.28 0.38
CA THR A 68 -22.13 6.37 0.05
C THR A 68 -21.63 4.93 -0.01
N SER A 69 -22.54 3.96 0.17
CA SER A 69 -22.21 2.54 0.02
C SER A 69 -21.64 2.23 -1.37
N ALA A 70 -22.14 2.90 -2.40
CA ALA A 70 -21.65 2.79 -3.78
C ALA A 70 -20.20 3.28 -3.91
N GLU A 71 -19.87 4.44 -3.35
CA GLU A 71 -18.49 4.96 -3.34
C GLU A 71 -17.53 4.02 -2.62
N MET A 72 -17.89 3.57 -1.41
CA MET A 72 -17.08 2.64 -0.62
C MET A 72 -16.84 1.32 -1.37
N SER A 73 -17.90 0.74 -1.94
CA SER A 73 -17.80 -0.51 -2.69
C SER A 73 -16.94 -0.35 -3.93
N ALA A 74 -17.10 0.75 -4.68
CA ALA A 74 -16.31 1.01 -5.88
C ALA A 74 -14.82 1.19 -5.56
N MET A 75 -14.49 1.93 -4.49
CA MET A 75 -13.09 2.10 -4.06
C MET A 75 -12.45 0.80 -3.59
N ASN A 76 -13.18 -0.03 -2.83
CA ASN A 76 -12.69 -1.35 -2.43
C ASN A 76 -12.49 -2.28 -3.65
N ALA A 77 -13.40 -2.26 -4.62
CA ALA A 77 -13.26 -3.02 -5.87
C ALA A 77 -12.05 -2.54 -6.70
N ALA A 78 -11.80 -1.23 -6.75
CA ALA A 78 -10.61 -0.68 -7.40
C ALA A 78 -9.31 -1.11 -6.70
N ALA A 79 -9.28 -1.17 -5.36
CA ALA A 79 -8.16 -1.72 -4.60
C ALA A 79 -7.92 -3.20 -4.94
N ASP A 80 -8.99 -3.99 -5.09
CA ASP A 80 -8.90 -5.39 -5.51
C ASP A 80 -8.35 -5.56 -6.93
N LYS A 81 -8.80 -4.74 -7.89
CA LYS A 81 -8.26 -4.72 -9.26
C LYS A 81 -6.80 -4.31 -9.28
N LEU A 82 -6.41 -3.31 -8.49
CA LEU A 82 -5.02 -2.88 -8.35
C LEU A 82 -4.13 -4.00 -7.80
N ALA A 83 -4.61 -4.72 -6.78
CA ALA A 83 -3.88 -5.86 -6.21
C ALA A 83 -3.65 -6.97 -7.25
N VAL A 84 -4.64 -7.28 -8.09
CA VAL A 84 -4.51 -8.24 -9.20
C VAL A 84 -3.47 -7.77 -10.21
N ALA A 85 -3.54 -6.51 -10.67
CA ALA A 85 -2.57 -5.97 -11.62
C ALA A 85 -1.13 -6.00 -11.08
N ILE A 86 -0.93 -5.68 -9.80
CA ILE A 86 0.38 -5.77 -9.14
C ILE A 86 0.86 -7.22 -9.06
N ARG A 87 -0.01 -8.15 -8.67
CA ARG A 87 0.31 -9.58 -8.60
C ARG A 87 0.78 -10.11 -9.95
N ASP A 88 0.03 -9.81 -11.00
CA ASP A 88 0.30 -10.34 -12.34
C ASP A 88 1.59 -9.75 -12.90
N ALA A 89 1.84 -8.46 -12.72
CA ALA A 89 3.11 -7.83 -13.08
C ALA A 89 4.29 -8.38 -12.26
N ALA A 90 4.11 -8.63 -10.97
CA ALA A 90 5.13 -9.21 -10.10
C ALA A 90 5.51 -10.62 -10.56
N ALA A 91 4.51 -11.45 -10.88
CA ALA A 91 4.69 -12.80 -11.40
C ALA A 91 5.43 -12.78 -12.75
N ALA A 92 5.01 -11.92 -13.68
CA ALA A 92 5.66 -11.78 -14.99
C ALA A 92 7.13 -11.34 -14.90
N ALA A 93 7.47 -10.52 -13.89
CA ALA A 93 8.84 -10.06 -13.65
C ALA A 93 9.68 -10.98 -12.75
N GLY A 94 9.11 -12.08 -12.24
CA GLY A 94 9.80 -12.97 -11.30
C GLY A 94 10.21 -12.27 -9.99
N VAL A 95 9.39 -11.34 -9.50
CA VAL A 95 9.57 -10.70 -8.18
C VAL A 95 8.52 -11.23 -7.22
N GLY A 96 8.83 -11.21 -5.91
CA GLY A 96 7.90 -11.67 -4.88
C GLY A 96 6.67 -10.77 -4.76
N PHE A 97 5.63 -11.27 -4.11
CA PHE A 97 4.35 -10.57 -3.94
C PHE A 97 3.88 -10.68 -2.49
N ALA A 98 3.40 -9.57 -1.93
CA ALA A 98 2.89 -9.46 -0.57
C ALA A 98 1.48 -8.82 -0.59
N ASP A 99 0.45 -9.64 -0.38
CA ASP A 99 -0.92 -9.13 -0.35
C ASP A 99 -1.33 -8.73 1.07
N VAL A 100 -1.58 -7.44 1.28
CA VAL A 100 -1.97 -6.90 2.58
C VAL A 100 -3.48 -6.81 2.78
N ARG A 101 -4.30 -7.18 1.79
CA ARG A 101 -5.77 -7.08 1.93
C ARG A 101 -6.31 -7.91 3.08
N THR A 102 -5.96 -9.19 3.13
CA THR A 102 -6.42 -10.10 4.21
C THR A 102 -5.93 -9.70 5.60
N PRO A 103 -4.66 -9.32 5.80
CA PRO A 103 -4.21 -8.76 7.09
C PRO A 103 -5.02 -7.55 7.58
N PHE A 104 -5.60 -6.76 6.67
CA PHE A 104 -6.40 -5.57 7.00
C PHE A 104 -7.90 -5.85 7.14
N ASP A 105 -8.38 -7.08 6.93
CA ASP A 105 -9.79 -7.42 7.14
C ASP A 105 -10.18 -7.15 8.61
N GLY A 106 -11.25 -6.38 8.83
CA GLY A 106 -11.67 -5.93 10.16
C GLY A 106 -10.89 -4.72 10.73
N HIS A 107 -10.03 -4.11 9.92
CA HIS A 107 -9.21 -2.94 10.28
C HIS A 107 -9.32 -1.78 9.28
N ALA A 108 -10.43 -1.73 8.53
CA ALA A 108 -10.74 -0.65 7.61
C ALA A 108 -11.02 0.68 8.34
N VAL A 109 -11.22 1.75 7.58
CA VAL A 109 -11.73 3.02 8.13
C VAL A 109 -13.08 2.74 8.82
N CYS A 110 -13.26 3.33 10.00
CA CYS A 110 -14.44 3.18 10.85
C CYS A 110 -14.64 1.81 11.54
N ASP A 111 -13.70 0.86 11.41
CA ASP A 111 -13.70 -0.30 12.30
C ASP A 111 -13.32 0.10 13.73
N SER A 112 -13.62 -0.77 14.71
CA SER A 112 -13.35 -0.53 16.14
C SER A 112 -11.84 -0.47 16.45
N ALA A 113 -11.03 -1.16 15.66
CA ALA A 113 -9.56 -1.12 15.72
C ALA A 113 -8.99 -0.77 14.33
N PRO A 114 -9.17 0.47 13.84
CA PRO A 114 -8.82 0.81 12.47
C PRO A 114 -7.29 0.86 12.31
N TRP A 115 -6.79 0.28 11.23
CA TRP A 115 -5.38 0.37 10.83
C TRP A 115 -5.14 1.42 9.76
N ILE A 116 -6.21 2.04 9.28
CA ILE A 116 -6.20 3.07 8.25
C ILE A 116 -6.69 4.38 8.88
N ASN A 117 -5.97 5.47 8.64
CA ASN A 117 -6.40 6.79 9.07
C ASN A 117 -7.70 7.18 8.34
N ASN A 118 -8.64 7.76 9.08
CA ASN A 118 -9.77 8.44 8.46
C ASN A 118 -9.29 9.77 7.81
N VAL A 119 -10.19 10.47 7.13
CA VAL A 119 -9.92 11.79 6.56
C VAL A 119 -9.47 12.75 7.65
N ASP A 120 -8.27 13.30 7.47
CA ASP A 120 -7.73 14.42 8.24
C ASP A 120 -7.68 15.65 7.33
N ILE A 121 -8.58 16.60 7.57
CA ILE A 121 -8.69 17.84 6.79
C ILE A 121 -7.50 18.78 6.99
N LEU A 122 -6.80 18.67 8.13
CA LEU A 122 -5.62 19.47 8.45
C LEU A 122 -4.32 18.81 7.96
N ARG A 123 -4.30 17.47 7.88
CA ARG A 123 -3.18 16.67 7.36
C ARG A 123 -3.67 15.73 6.28
N GLN A 124 -4.11 16.32 5.16
CA GLN A 124 -4.70 15.57 4.04
C GLN A 124 -3.78 14.46 3.51
N TYR A 125 -2.46 14.63 3.62
CA TYR A 125 -1.48 13.63 3.23
C TYR A 125 -1.50 12.34 4.05
N ASN A 126 -2.08 12.36 5.27
CA ASN A 126 -2.24 11.16 6.11
C ASN A 126 -3.55 10.43 5.87
N SER A 127 -4.53 11.06 5.20
CA SER A 127 -5.84 10.47 4.94
C SER A 127 -5.71 9.15 4.18
N PHE A 128 -6.43 8.12 4.62
CA PHE A 128 -6.45 6.78 4.03
C PHE A 128 -5.11 6.03 4.02
N HIS A 129 -4.08 6.56 4.67
CA HIS A 129 -2.84 5.85 4.85
C HIS A 129 -2.92 4.91 6.05
N PRO A 130 -2.19 3.78 6.03
CA PRO A 130 -2.01 2.96 7.21
C PRO A 130 -1.40 3.77 8.36
N ASN A 131 -1.96 3.64 9.55
CA ASN A 131 -1.39 4.21 10.77
C ASN A 131 -0.21 3.36 11.27
N GLY A 132 0.36 3.74 12.42
CA GLY A 132 1.49 3.00 13.02
C GLY A 132 1.19 1.52 13.24
N THR A 133 -0.02 1.17 13.66
CA THR A 133 -0.48 -0.21 13.82
C THR A 133 -0.63 -0.92 12.48
N GLY A 134 -1.24 -0.28 11.48
CA GLY A 134 -1.36 -0.85 10.13
C GLY A 134 0.00 -1.13 9.47
N GLN A 135 0.98 -0.26 9.69
CA GLN A 135 2.35 -0.49 9.24
C GLN A 135 3.02 -1.64 10.00
N ALA A 136 2.87 -1.69 11.33
CA ALA A 136 3.52 -2.67 12.18
C ALA A 136 2.93 -4.07 12.09
N SER A 137 1.60 -4.17 11.97
CA SER A 137 0.83 -5.42 12.08
C SER A 137 0.28 -5.90 10.74
N GLY A 138 0.03 -5.01 9.78
CA GLY A 138 -0.41 -5.37 8.43
C GLY A 138 0.76 -5.51 7.46
N TYR A 139 1.43 -4.40 7.16
CA TYR A 139 2.49 -4.38 6.14
C TYR A 139 3.76 -5.13 6.56
N SER A 140 4.33 -4.80 7.72
CA SER A 140 5.63 -5.34 8.12
C SER A 140 5.70 -6.88 8.16
N PRO A 141 4.78 -7.61 8.83
CA PRO A 141 4.84 -9.08 8.84
C PRO A 141 4.61 -9.68 7.45
N THR A 142 3.67 -9.14 6.68
CA THR A 142 3.34 -9.64 5.34
C THR A 142 4.53 -9.51 4.38
N VAL A 143 5.18 -8.34 4.35
CA VAL A 143 6.36 -8.11 3.50
C VAL A 143 7.56 -8.91 4.00
N LYS A 144 7.78 -9.01 5.32
CA LYS A 144 8.85 -9.85 5.88
C LYS A 144 8.69 -11.32 5.51
N ALA A 145 7.46 -11.84 5.55
CA ALA A 145 7.18 -13.21 5.15
C ALA A 145 7.52 -13.43 3.67
N ALA A 146 7.08 -12.54 2.79
CA ALA A 146 7.39 -12.61 1.35
C ALA A 146 8.89 -12.46 1.03
N LEU A 147 9.65 -11.75 1.86
CA LEU A 147 11.12 -11.65 1.76
C LEU A 147 11.84 -12.88 2.33
N GLY A 148 11.14 -13.80 3.00
CA GLY A 148 11.74 -14.93 3.72
C GLY A 148 12.44 -14.53 5.02
N LEU A 149 12.08 -13.38 5.60
CA LEU A 149 12.63 -12.85 6.85
C LEU A 149 11.82 -13.28 8.09
N GLY A 150 10.84 -14.18 7.92
CA GLY A 150 9.93 -14.65 8.96
C GLY A 150 10.41 -15.88 9.75
N GLY A 151 11.58 -16.44 9.43
CA GLY A 151 12.22 -17.44 10.29
C GLY A 151 12.58 -16.82 11.64
N LYS A 152 12.50 -17.61 12.73
CA LYS A 152 12.84 -17.23 14.12
C LYS A 152 13.87 -16.12 14.13
N THR A 153 13.64 -15.07 14.92
CA THR A 153 14.64 -14.05 15.26
C THR A 153 15.87 -14.72 15.87
N GLY A 154 16.72 -15.32 15.03
CA GLY A 154 18.10 -15.57 15.35
C GLY A 154 18.68 -14.19 15.52
N GLY A 155 19.20 -13.92 16.72
CA GLY A 155 19.92 -12.70 17.06
C GLY A 155 21.17 -12.55 16.19
N GLY A 156 20.97 -12.24 14.91
CA GLY A 156 22.00 -11.68 14.06
C GLY A 156 22.34 -10.33 14.67
N LYS A 157 23.51 -10.23 15.29
CA LYS A 157 24.05 -9.04 15.96
C LYS A 157 24.35 -7.87 15.01
N GLY A 158 23.70 -7.79 13.84
CA GLY A 158 23.88 -6.74 12.85
C GLY A 158 22.64 -5.87 12.77
N LYS A 159 22.77 -4.57 13.04
CA LYS A 159 21.71 -3.60 12.73
C LYS A 159 21.42 -3.65 11.22
N PRO A 160 20.14 -3.68 10.79
CA PRO A 160 19.77 -3.55 9.39
C PRO A 160 20.48 -2.36 8.74
N LYS A 161 21.06 -2.57 7.56
CA LYS A 161 21.68 -1.51 6.77
C LYS A 161 20.98 -1.40 5.43
N VAL A 162 20.70 -0.19 4.98
CA VAL A 162 20.14 0.11 3.65
C VAL A 162 21.17 0.94 2.90
N THR A 163 21.67 0.44 1.78
CA THR A 163 22.62 1.14 0.93
C THR A 163 21.95 1.60 -0.35
N THR A 164 22.13 2.87 -0.73
CA THR A 164 21.64 3.46 -1.97
C THR A 164 22.79 4.25 -2.60
N GLY A 165 23.30 3.78 -3.74
CA GLY A 165 24.53 4.32 -4.33
C GLY A 165 25.73 4.15 -3.40
N ALA A 166 26.47 5.23 -3.14
CA ALA A 166 27.60 5.24 -2.21
C ALA A 166 27.19 5.39 -0.73
N THR A 167 25.90 5.60 -0.44
CA THR A 167 25.43 5.97 0.89
C THR A 167 24.83 4.78 1.62
N THR A 168 25.25 4.51 2.85
CA THR A 168 24.70 3.44 3.70
C THR A 168 24.04 4.01 4.95
N SER A 169 22.72 3.83 5.09
CA SER A 169 21.98 4.11 6.32
C SER A 169 21.95 2.89 7.23
N THR A 170 22.12 3.12 8.54
CA THR A 170 21.98 2.11 9.60
C THR A 170 20.87 2.47 10.59
N ASP A 171 20.06 3.47 10.25
CA ASP A 171 18.98 3.95 11.09
C ASP A 171 17.84 2.93 11.12
N THR A 172 17.56 2.43 12.32
CA THR A 172 16.51 1.46 12.60
C THR A 172 15.25 2.09 13.18
N GLN A 173 15.21 3.42 13.33
CA GLN A 173 14.02 4.13 13.76
C GLN A 173 13.06 4.26 12.57
N ARG A 174 11.91 3.59 12.68
CA ARG A 174 10.87 3.54 11.65
C ARG A 174 10.56 4.95 11.10
N GLY A 175 10.73 5.13 9.79
CA GLY A 175 10.12 6.23 9.04
C GLY A 175 11.02 7.43 8.72
N GLN A 176 12.28 7.47 9.17
CA GLN A 176 13.23 8.50 8.72
C GLN A 176 14.50 7.85 8.19
N VAL A 177 14.49 7.45 6.91
CA VAL A 177 15.77 7.29 6.21
C VAL A 177 16.29 8.71 5.98
N ARG A 178 17.08 9.23 6.92
CA ARG A 178 17.88 10.43 6.66
C ARG A 178 18.98 10.03 5.69
N VAL A 179 18.78 10.33 4.41
CA VAL A 179 19.87 10.36 3.44
C VAL A 179 20.73 11.56 3.82
N GLN A 180 21.94 11.32 4.33
CA GLN A 180 22.94 12.38 4.39
C GLN A 180 23.52 12.51 2.98
N GLY A 181 23.31 13.69 2.39
CA GLY A 181 23.71 14.07 1.03
C GLY A 181 22.95 15.31 0.61
#